data_AF-A0A950VIY7-F1
#
_entry.id   AF-A0A950VIY7-F1
#
_cell.length_a   1.000
_cell.length_b   1.000
_cell.length_c   1.000
_cell.angle_alpha   90.00
_cell.angle_beta   90.00
_cell.angle_gamma   90.00
#
_symmetry.space_group_name_H-M   'P 1'
#
loop_
_entity.id
_entity.type
_entity.pdbx_description
1 polymer ?
#
loop_
_entity_poly.entity_id
_entity_poly.type
_entity_poly.pdbx_seq_one_letter_code
_entity_poly.pdbx_strand_id
1 'polypeptide(L)'
;MKRPWIVALLVGVLLGVAGGYALIRWVSGRSGPVATPFLQQFALKDVAGKAGDANWDLRGDTIFSSWEVDHKRVLTRRVVAQGTVPVESQDDFFVRWQDAFRESLKQAGAGMPGGVSFSEAGSKVEDGKPVSSRLWLPRQYYTFGTVLGTADVWAVAHGDQVTLLVTLTEAS
;
A
#
# COMPACT_ATOMS: atom_id res chain seq x y z
N MET A 1 -24.89 28.12 -55.58
CA MET A 1 -24.34 26.75 -55.77
C MET A 1 -23.69 26.30 -54.47
N LYS A 2 -24.31 25.37 -53.73
CA LYS A 2 -23.76 24.84 -52.47
C LYS A 2 -22.58 23.92 -52.80
N ARG A 3 -21.43 24.10 -52.15
CA ARG A 3 -20.17 23.36 -52.45
C ARG A 3 -20.08 22.10 -51.58
N PRO A 4 -20.53 20.92 -52.05
CA PRO A 4 -20.61 19.69 -51.25
C PRO A 4 -19.24 19.16 -50.82
N TRP A 5 -18.18 19.52 -51.55
CA TRP A 5 -16.82 19.07 -51.26
C TRP A 5 -16.24 19.63 -49.95
N ILE A 6 -16.66 20.83 -49.53
CA ILE A 6 -16.21 21.42 -48.25
C ILE A 6 -16.82 20.65 -47.07
N VAL A 7 -18.07 20.22 -47.21
CA VAL A 7 -18.77 19.42 -46.18
C VAL A 7 -18.13 18.04 -46.05
N ALA A 8 -17.80 17.39 -47.17
CA ALA A 8 -17.11 16.09 -47.16
C ALA A 8 -15.74 16.17 -46.48
N LEU A 9 -14.99 17.26 -46.71
CA LEU A 9 -13.67 17.47 -46.12
C LEU A 9 -13.75 17.70 -44.61
N LEU A 10 -14.74 18.47 -44.16
CA LEU A 10 -15.01 18.69 -42.73
C LEU A 10 -15.44 17.39 -42.02
N VAL A 11 -16.27 16.57 -42.64
CA VAL A 11 -16.68 15.27 -42.08
C VAL A 11 -15.49 14.31 -42.00
N GLY A 12 -14.63 14.28 -43.02
CA GLY A 12 -13.40 13.47 -43.02
C GLY A 12 -12.42 13.85 -41.90
N VAL A 13 -12.22 15.15 -41.66
CA VAL A 13 -11.38 15.64 -40.56
C VAL A 13 -11.99 15.30 -39.20
N LEU A 14 -13.29 15.49 -39.03
CA LEU A 14 -13.99 15.16 -37.77
C LEU A 14 -13.91 13.66 -37.45
N LEU A 15 -14.09 12.79 -38.46
CA LEU A 15 -13.97 11.34 -38.28
C LEU A 15 -12.52 10.91 -38.03
N GLY A 16 -11.54 11.54 -38.67
CA GLY A 16 -10.12 11.28 -38.44
C GLY A 16 -9.67 11.70 -37.03
N VAL A 17 -10.13 12.85 -36.54
CA VAL A 17 -9.82 13.34 -35.18
C VAL A 17 -10.55 12.49 -34.13
N ALA A 18 -11.83 12.16 -34.34
CA ALA A 18 -12.57 11.31 -33.40
C ALA A 18 -12.03 9.87 -33.37
N GLY A 19 -11.70 9.30 -34.54
CA GLY A 19 -11.11 7.98 -34.66
C GLY A 19 -9.69 7.93 -34.08
N GLY A 20 -8.87 8.95 -34.33
CA GLY A 20 -7.55 9.10 -33.73
C GLY A 20 -7.62 9.26 -32.21
N TYR A 21 -8.56 10.06 -31.70
CA TYR A 21 -8.77 10.23 -30.27
C TYR A 21 -9.28 8.95 -29.59
N ALA A 22 -10.19 8.21 -30.23
CA ALA A 22 -10.67 6.91 -29.75
C ALA A 22 -9.55 5.85 -29.76
N LEU A 23 -8.72 5.82 -30.81
CA LEU A 23 -7.57 4.92 -30.91
C LEU A 23 -6.50 5.25 -29.87
N ILE A 24 -6.19 6.53 -29.67
CA ILE A 24 -5.28 6.99 -28.60
C ILE A 24 -5.87 6.59 -27.24
N ARG A 25 -7.16 6.82 -26.96
CA ARG A 25 -7.76 6.37 -25.70
C ARG A 25 -7.74 4.85 -25.52
N TRP A 26 -7.91 4.08 -26.59
CA TRP A 26 -7.89 2.61 -26.54
C TRP A 26 -6.47 2.06 -26.33
N VAL A 27 -5.47 2.65 -27.01
CA VAL A 27 -4.05 2.28 -26.86
C VAL A 27 -3.49 2.76 -25.52
N SER A 28 -3.86 3.97 -25.07
CA SER A 28 -3.47 4.54 -23.77
C SER A 28 -4.30 4.01 -22.59
N GLY A 29 -5.43 3.33 -22.86
CA GLY A 29 -6.26 2.68 -21.85
C GLY A 29 -5.75 1.31 -21.42
N ARG A 30 -4.68 0.80 -22.05
CA ARG A 30 -4.01 -0.43 -21.62
C ARG A 30 -3.00 -0.12 -20.51
N SER A 31 -3.36 -0.58 -19.32
CA SER A 31 -2.47 -0.94 -18.21
C SER A 31 -1.70 0.21 -17.54
N GLY A 32 -2.43 1.11 -16.89
CA GLY A 32 -1.94 1.69 -15.64
C GLY A 32 -2.11 0.65 -14.51
N PRO A 33 -1.26 0.67 -13.46
CA PRO A 33 -1.43 -0.26 -12.35
C PRO A 33 -2.80 -0.04 -11.70
N VAL A 34 -3.53 -1.12 -11.47
CA VAL A 34 -4.85 -1.07 -10.82
C VAL A 34 -4.64 -1.32 -9.34
N ALA A 35 -4.84 -0.28 -8.52
CA ALA A 35 -4.84 -0.44 -7.07
C ALA A 35 -5.98 -1.37 -6.66
N THR A 36 -5.71 -2.33 -5.80
CA THR A 36 -6.77 -3.12 -5.19
C THR A 36 -7.59 -2.22 -4.24
N PRO A 37 -8.86 -2.59 -3.97
CA PRO A 37 -9.64 -1.91 -2.94
C PRO A 37 -8.93 -1.88 -1.58
N PHE A 38 -8.17 -2.92 -1.25
CA PHE A 38 -7.38 -2.98 -0.02
C PHE A 38 -6.33 -1.86 0.02
N LEU A 39 -5.50 -1.71 -1.02
CA LEU A 39 -4.49 -0.65 -1.05
C LEU A 39 -5.13 0.75 -0.97
N GLN A 40 -6.31 0.96 -1.57
CA GLN A 40 -7.02 2.24 -1.50
C GLN A 40 -7.67 2.52 -0.14
N GLN A 41 -8.15 1.48 0.55
CA GLN A 41 -8.98 1.63 1.76
C GLN A 41 -8.24 1.26 3.05
N PHE A 42 -7.00 0.79 2.96
CA PHE A 42 -6.19 0.44 4.13
C PHE A 42 -6.15 1.57 5.16
N ALA A 43 -6.55 1.25 6.39
CA ALA A 43 -6.54 2.17 7.51
C ALA A 43 -5.66 1.58 8.63
N LEU A 44 -4.46 2.14 8.80
CA LEU A 44 -3.52 1.67 9.82
C LEU A 44 -4.13 1.72 11.23
N LYS A 45 -4.90 2.78 11.52
CA LYS A 45 -5.55 2.97 12.83
C LYS A 45 -6.50 1.84 13.17
N ASP A 46 -7.22 1.29 12.21
CA ASP A 46 -8.18 0.20 12.44
C ASP A 46 -7.45 -1.10 12.78
N VAL A 47 -6.34 -1.38 12.11
CA VAL A 47 -5.48 -2.52 12.41
C VAL A 47 -4.82 -2.35 13.78
N ALA A 48 -4.28 -1.18 14.06
CA ALA A 48 -3.58 -0.92 15.31
C ALA A 48 -4.52 -0.85 16.52
N GLY A 49 -5.74 -0.32 16.35
CA GLY A 49 -6.79 -0.33 17.38
C GLY A 49 -7.24 -1.74 17.76
N LYS A 50 -7.27 -2.68 16.80
CA LYS A 50 -7.51 -4.10 17.11
C LYS A 50 -6.38 -4.74 17.93
N ALA A 51 -5.16 -4.20 17.84
CA ALA A 51 -3.99 -4.71 18.56
C ALA A 51 -3.83 -4.12 19.98
N GLY A 52 -4.44 -2.97 20.23
CA GLY A 52 -4.50 -2.32 21.52
C GLY A 52 -5.13 -0.93 21.43
N ASP A 53 -5.86 -0.54 22.48
CA ASP A 53 -6.46 0.78 22.60
C ASP A 53 -5.36 1.83 22.79
N ALA A 54 -4.93 2.43 21.68
CA ALA A 54 -4.01 3.55 21.67
C ALA A 54 -4.55 4.66 20.79
N ASN A 55 -4.34 5.91 21.22
CA ASN A 55 -4.65 7.07 20.40
C ASN A 55 -3.60 7.18 19.28
N TRP A 56 -3.93 6.67 18.10
CA TRP A 56 -3.07 6.74 16.93
C TRP A 56 -3.25 8.06 16.19
N ASP A 57 -2.19 8.86 16.14
CA ASP A 57 -2.09 10.04 15.28
C ASP A 57 -1.54 9.66 13.91
N LEU A 58 -2.22 10.08 12.84
CA LEU A 58 -1.80 9.80 11.46
C LEU A 58 -0.83 10.91 11.03
N ARG A 59 0.43 10.55 10.84
CA ARG A 59 1.50 11.49 10.44
C ARG A 59 1.67 11.59 8.93
N GLY A 60 1.28 10.55 8.19
CA GLY A 60 1.33 10.55 6.74
C GLY A 60 0.58 9.39 6.12
N ASP A 61 -0.02 9.63 4.97
CA ASP A 61 -0.67 8.61 4.16
C ASP A 61 -0.56 9.05 2.70
N THR A 62 0.15 8.28 1.89
CA THR A 62 0.43 8.67 0.50
C THR A 62 0.44 7.46 -0.39
N ILE A 63 -0.30 7.56 -1.50
CA ILE A 63 -0.27 6.61 -2.60
C ILE A 63 0.55 7.22 -3.73
N PHE A 64 1.54 6.49 -4.23
CA PHE A 64 2.37 6.90 -5.34
C PHE A 64 2.70 5.72 -6.23
N SER A 65 2.95 5.99 -7.52
CA SER A 65 3.49 4.98 -8.43
C SER A 65 5.02 5.03 -8.41
N SER A 66 5.66 3.88 -8.27
CA SER A 66 7.10 3.74 -8.49
C SER A 66 7.37 2.75 -9.63
N TRP A 67 8.61 2.77 -10.12
CA TRP A 67 9.08 1.82 -11.11
C TRP A 67 9.95 0.79 -10.38
N GLU A 68 9.65 -0.50 -10.57
CA GLU A 68 10.60 -1.54 -10.18
C GLU A 68 11.74 -1.66 -11.21
N VAL A 69 12.82 -2.35 -10.80
CA VAL A 69 14.00 -2.61 -11.64
C VAL A 69 13.60 -3.26 -12.98
N ASP A 70 12.52 -4.04 -12.99
CA ASP A 70 11.97 -4.72 -14.18
C ASP A 70 10.94 -3.88 -14.98
N HIS A 71 10.88 -2.57 -14.77
CA HIS A 71 10.05 -1.61 -15.52
C HIS A 71 8.53 -1.86 -15.40
N LYS A 72 8.12 -2.71 -14.46
CA LYS A 72 6.72 -2.80 -14.04
C LYS A 72 6.39 -1.60 -13.17
N ARG A 73 5.30 -0.92 -13.51
CA ARG A 73 4.71 0.10 -12.64
C ARG A 73 4.08 -0.60 -11.45
N VAL A 74 4.49 -0.22 -10.26
CA VAL A 74 3.86 -0.66 -9.02
C VAL A 74 3.17 0.51 -8.35
N LEU A 75 2.08 0.22 -7.65
CA LEU A 75 1.42 1.19 -6.78
C LEU A 75 1.86 0.92 -5.35
N THR A 76 2.36 1.96 -4.71
CA THR A 76 2.80 1.90 -3.33
C THR A 76 1.95 2.84 -2.49
N ARG A 77 1.41 2.36 -1.38
CA ARG A 77 0.86 3.18 -0.31
C ARG A 77 1.78 3.14 0.89
N ARG A 78 2.17 4.32 1.38
CA ARG A 78 2.93 4.47 2.61
C ARG A 78 2.07 5.16 3.66
N VAL A 79 1.90 4.51 4.80
CA VAL A 79 1.15 5.04 5.95
C VAL A 79 2.08 5.12 7.14
N VAL A 80 2.08 6.27 7.82
CA VAL A 80 2.84 6.53 9.04
C VAL A 80 1.89 6.97 10.13
N ALA A 81 1.91 6.27 11.26
CA ALA A 81 1.14 6.66 12.43
C ALA A 81 1.99 6.54 13.69
N GLN A 82 1.65 7.34 14.69
CA GLN A 82 2.29 7.32 16.00
C GLN A 82 1.23 7.11 17.07
N GLY A 83 1.48 6.25 18.04
CA GLY A 83 0.59 5.99 19.15
C GLY A 83 1.37 5.79 20.44
N THR A 84 0.64 5.71 21.55
CA THR A 84 1.21 5.42 22.87
C THR A 84 0.93 3.97 23.23
N VAL A 85 1.97 3.18 23.48
CA VAL A 85 1.91 1.79 23.92
C VAL A 85 2.85 1.62 25.13
N PRO A 86 2.33 1.27 26.31
CA PRO A 86 3.15 1.04 27.51
C PRO A 86 4.30 0.07 27.22
N VAL A 87 5.51 0.40 27.69
CA VAL A 87 6.76 -0.32 27.36
C VAL A 87 6.63 -1.82 27.64
N GLU A 88 6.05 -2.17 28.78
CA GLU A 88 5.80 -3.53 29.24
C GLU A 88 4.84 -4.33 28.34
N SER A 89 4.10 -3.66 27.47
CA SER A 89 3.10 -4.26 26.58
C SER A 89 3.48 -4.21 25.09
N GLN A 90 4.65 -3.65 24.75
CA GLN A 90 5.05 -3.42 23.36
C GLN A 90 5.24 -4.71 22.58
N ASP A 91 5.91 -5.71 23.15
CA ASP A 91 6.13 -7.00 22.48
C ASP A 91 4.79 -7.68 22.14
N ASP A 92 3.89 -7.77 23.12
CA ASP A 92 2.56 -8.32 22.93
C ASP A 92 1.72 -7.51 21.92
N PHE A 93 1.85 -6.18 21.94
CA PHE A 93 1.21 -5.31 20.96
C PHE A 93 1.69 -5.65 19.55
N PHE A 94 2.99 -5.82 19.31
CA PHE A 94 3.51 -6.12 17.97
C PHE A 94 3.09 -7.50 17.47
N VAL A 95 2.92 -8.49 18.35
CA VAL A 95 2.34 -9.79 18.00
C VAL A 95 0.88 -9.63 17.58
N ARG A 96 0.05 -9.00 18.42
CA ARG A 96 -1.37 -8.76 18.11
C ARG A 96 -1.56 -7.90 16.87
N TRP A 97 -0.66 -6.95 16.63
CA TRP A 97 -0.68 -6.09 15.44
C TRP A 97 -0.44 -6.90 14.17
N GLN A 98 0.52 -7.82 14.17
CA GLN A 98 0.77 -8.70 13.03
C GLN A 98 -0.44 -9.59 12.73
N ASP A 99 -1.07 -10.13 13.77
CA ASP A 99 -2.26 -10.96 13.62
C ASP A 99 -3.45 -10.15 13.11
N ALA A 100 -3.69 -8.96 13.66
CA ALA A 100 -4.74 -8.05 13.19
C ALA A 100 -4.50 -7.61 11.73
N PHE A 101 -3.25 -7.39 11.34
CA PHE A 101 -2.90 -7.02 9.97
C PHE A 101 -3.17 -8.19 9.00
N ARG A 102 -2.72 -9.41 9.33
CA ARG A 102 -3.02 -10.61 8.53
C ARG A 102 -4.51 -10.86 8.42
N GLU A 103 -5.25 -10.65 9.50
CA GLU A 103 -6.70 -10.79 9.50
C GLU A 103 -7.36 -9.72 8.62
N SER A 104 -6.87 -8.48 8.62
CA SER A 104 -7.37 -7.44 7.71
C SER A 104 -7.17 -7.79 6.23
N LEU A 105 -6.04 -8.39 5.88
CA LEU A 105 -5.77 -8.90 4.52
C LEU A 105 -6.74 -10.03 4.15
N LYS A 106 -6.95 -11.00 5.04
CA LYS A 106 -7.90 -12.10 4.82
C LYS A 106 -9.33 -11.59 4.65
N GLN A 107 -9.77 -10.67 5.50
CA GLN A 107 -11.10 -10.07 5.44
C GLN A 107 -11.34 -9.29 4.13
N ALA A 108 -10.28 -8.69 3.58
CA ALA A 108 -10.33 -8.06 2.26
C ALA A 108 -10.37 -9.06 1.09
N GLY A 109 -10.18 -10.36 1.35
CA GLY A 109 -10.18 -11.42 0.34
C GLY A 109 -8.78 -11.75 -0.21
N ALA A 110 -7.71 -11.40 0.50
CA ALA A 110 -6.36 -11.69 0.03
C ALA A 110 -6.01 -13.18 0.15
N GLY A 111 -5.40 -13.75 -0.89
CA GLY A 111 -4.63 -14.98 -0.78
C GLY A 111 -3.29 -14.69 -0.08
N MET A 112 -2.85 -15.57 0.81
CA MET A 112 -1.55 -15.43 1.48
C MET A 112 -0.62 -16.58 1.06
N PRO A 113 0.15 -16.43 -0.04
CA PRO A 113 1.00 -17.50 -0.59
C PRO A 113 2.17 -17.90 0.33
N GLY A 114 2.42 -17.13 1.39
CA GLY A 114 3.38 -17.46 2.44
C GLY A 114 3.97 -16.18 3.05
N GLY A 115 4.17 -16.18 4.37
CA GLY A 115 4.98 -15.19 5.05
C GLY A 115 6.40 -15.72 5.17
N VAL A 116 7.40 -14.98 4.69
CA VAL A 116 8.79 -15.32 5.04
C VAL A 116 9.06 -14.71 6.40
N SER A 117 9.11 -15.56 7.43
CA SER A 117 9.56 -15.17 8.76
C SER A 117 11.07 -14.95 8.73
N PHE A 118 11.50 -13.75 8.35
CA PHE A 118 12.84 -13.29 8.70
C PHE A 118 12.80 -12.78 10.15
N SER A 119 12.67 -13.70 11.10
CA SER A 119 12.92 -13.41 12.52
C SER A 119 14.43 -13.45 12.77
N GLU A 120 15.19 -12.58 12.11
CA GLU A 120 16.62 -12.38 12.42
C GLU A 120 16.96 -10.91 12.21
N ALA A 121 16.41 -10.06 13.08
CA ALA A 121 16.95 -8.73 13.33
C ALA A 121 16.79 -8.38 14.82
N GLY A 122 17.58 -9.06 15.66
CA GLY A 122 18.15 -8.52 16.91
C GLY A 122 17.25 -7.70 17.83
N SER A 123 16.02 -8.12 18.14
CA SER A 123 15.20 -7.48 19.16
C SER A 123 15.65 -7.90 20.56
N LYS A 124 16.68 -7.23 21.09
CA LYS A 124 16.78 -7.05 22.54
C LYS A 124 16.25 -5.66 22.85
N VAL A 125 15.09 -5.59 23.50
CA VAL A 125 14.73 -4.43 24.30
C VAL A 125 15.69 -4.44 25.49
N GLU A 126 16.76 -3.66 25.43
CA GLU A 126 17.65 -3.51 26.58
C GLU A 126 16.96 -2.63 27.61
N ASP A 127 16.59 -3.22 28.74
CA ASP A 127 16.01 -2.54 29.89
C ASP A 127 16.82 -1.27 30.26
N GLY A 128 16.11 -0.14 30.34
CA GLY A 128 16.60 1.07 31.01
C GLY A 128 17.39 2.07 30.16
N LYS A 129 17.44 1.95 28.83
CA LYS A 129 17.94 3.01 27.93
C LYS A 129 16.89 3.40 26.89
N PRO A 130 16.84 4.67 26.42
CA PRO A 130 15.98 5.07 25.32
C PRO A 130 16.53 4.48 24.02
N VAL A 131 16.33 3.19 23.83
CA VAL A 131 16.77 2.49 22.61
C VAL A 131 15.73 2.76 21.55
N SER A 132 16.17 3.43 20.48
CA SER A 132 15.49 3.45 19.19
C SER A 132 15.48 2.03 18.61
N SER A 133 14.63 1.14 19.12
CA SER A 133 14.50 -0.21 18.58
C SER A 133 13.74 -0.11 17.25
N ARG A 134 14.47 -0.25 16.15
CA ARG A 134 13.87 -0.39 14.82
C ARG A 134 13.45 -1.84 14.68
N LEU A 135 12.19 -2.14 14.97
CA LEU A 135 11.63 -3.47 14.78
C LEU A 135 11.24 -3.62 13.31
N TRP A 136 11.86 -4.58 12.64
CA TRP A 136 11.39 -5.06 11.35
C TRP A 136 10.39 -6.16 11.62
N LEU A 137 9.11 -5.89 11.34
CA LEU A 137 8.12 -6.95 11.38
C LEU A 137 8.25 -7.81 10.11
N PRO A 138 7.95 -9.12 10.18
CA PRO A 138 8.05 -10.01 9.03
C PRO A 138 7.25 -9.48 7.84
N ARG A 139 7.93 -9.32 6.69
CA ARG A 139 7.28 -8.96 5.43
C ARG A 139 6.15 -9.94 5.12
N GLN A 140 4.97 -9.42 4.80
CA GLN A 140 3.84 -10.23 4.37
C GLN A 140 3.69 -10.16 2.85
N TYR A 141 3.57 -11.31 2.20
CA TYR A 141 3.20 -11.40 0.78
C TYR A 141 1.72 -11.75 0.68
N TYR A 142 1.00 -11.07 -0.20
CA TYR A 142 -0.43 -11.26 -0.38
C TYR A 142 -0.80 -11.17 -1.87
N THR A 143 -1.95 -11.71 -2.23
CA THR A 143 -2.47 -11.65 -3.60
C THR A 143 -3.95 -11.30 -3.63
N PHE A 144 -4.36 -10.49 -4.61
CA PHE A 144 -5.76 -10.21 -4.92
C PHE A 144 -6.01 -10.58 -6.38
N GLY A 145 -6.56 -11.77 -6.62
CA GLY A 145 -6.65 -12.31 -7.98
C GLY A 145 -5.24 -12.47 -8.58
N THR A 146 -4.95 -11.72 -9.65
CA THR A 146 -3.63 -11.71 -10.32
C THR A 146 -2.67 -10.65 -9.78
N VAL A 147 -3.13 -9.75 -8.91
CA VAL A 147 -2.29 -8.69 -8.33
C VAL A 147 -1.46 -9.29 -7.21
N LEU A 148 -0.13 -9.15 -7.30
CA LEU A 148 0.81 -9.55 -6.26
C LEU A 148 1.12 -8.34 -5.39
N GLY A 149 1.09 -8.54 -4.08
CA GLY A 149 1.33 -7.48 -3.11
C GLY A 149 2.35 -7.84 -2.04
N THR A 150 3.03 -6.82 -1.53
CA THR A 150 3.93 -6.92 -0.37
C THR A 150 3.55 -5.87 0.67
N ALA A 151 3.66 -6.26 1.93
CA ALA A 151 3.53 -5.35 3.06
C ALA A 151 4.82 -5.36 3.88
N ASP A 152 5.50 -4.22 3.89
CA ASP A 152 6.67 -3.93 4.71
C ASP A 152 6.25 -3.08 5.90
N VAL A 153 6.57 -3.54 7.11
CA VAL A 153 6.17 -2.84 8.32
C VAL A 153 7.36 -2.62 9.22
N TRP A 154 7.49 -1.39 9.67
CA TRP A 154 8.55 -0.91 10.52
C TRP A 154 7.94 -0.28 11.75
N ALA A 155 8.48 -0.62 12.92
CA ALA A 155 8.16 0.08 14.14
C ALA A 155 9.41 0.74 14.72
N VAL A 156 9.24 1.93 15.28
CA VAL A 156 10.24 2.62 16.08
C VAL A 156 9.60 2.95 17.42
N ALA A 157 10.14 2.41 18.50
CA ALA A 157 9.70 2.74 19.86
C ALA A 157 10.68 3.72 20.53
N HIS A 158 10.15 4.66 21.30
CA HIS A 158 10.89 5.57 22.17
C HIS A 158 10.10 5.79 23.47
N GLY A 159 10.48 5.08 24.53
CA GLY A 159 9.64 5.01 25.73
C GLY A 159 8.29 4.39 25.40
N ASP A 160 7.20 5.03 25.80
CA ASP A 160 5.83 4.63 25.47
C ASP A 160 5.39 5.04 24.06
N GLN A 161 6.17 5.83 23.33
CA GLN A 161 5.81 6.26 21.98
C GLN A 161 6.23 5.24 20.95
N VAL A 162 5.27 4.76 20.15
CA VAL A 162 5.51 3.84 19.04
C VAL A 162 5.12 4.51 17.73
N THR A 163 6.04 4.54 16.77
CA THR A 163 5.77 4.97 15.39
C THR A 163 5.75 3.75 14.49
N LEU A 164 4.65 3.55 13.78
CA LEU A 164 4.48 2.52 12.76
C LEU A 164 4.55 3.13 11.36
N LEU A 165 5.36 2.53 10.50
CA LEU A 165 5.45 2.80 9.08
C LEU A 165 5.05 1.52 8.34
N VAL A 166 3.94 1.57 7.60
CA VAL A 166 3.46 0.49 6.74
C VAL A 166 3.64 0.91 5.29
N THR A 167 4.30 0.08 4.49
CA THR A 167 4.42 0.25 3.04
C THR A 167 3.76 -0.94 2.37
N LEU A 168 2.63 -0.69 1.70
CA LEU A 168 1.94 -1.65 0.86
C LEU A 168 2.37 -1.41 -0.58
N THR A 169 2.78 -2.44 -1.30
CA THR A 169 3.16 -2.33 -2.71
C THR A 169 2.42 -3.38 -3.51
N GLU A 170 1.82 -3.00 -4.63
CA GLU A 170 1.08 -3.88 -5.53
C GLU A 170 1.61 -3.79 -6.95
N ALA A 171 1.88 -4.96 -7.52
CA ALA A 171 2.30 -5.15 -8.90
C ALA A 171 1.18 -5.86 -9.67
N SER A 172 0.77 -5.26 -10.79
CA SER A 172 -0.25 -5.78 -11.72
C SER A 172 0.34 -6.06 -13.09
#